data_AF-A0A812NQL6-F1
#
_entry.id   AF-A0A812NQL6-F1
#
_cell.length_a   1.000
_cell.length_b   1.000
_cell.length_c   1.000
_cell.angle_alpha   90.00
_cell.angle_beta   90.00
_cell.angle_gamma   90.00
#
_symmetry.space_group_name_H-M   'P 1'
#
loop_
_entity.id
_entity.type
_entity.pdbx_description
1 polymer ?
#
loop_
_entity_poly.entity_id
_entity_poly.type
_entity_poly.pdbx_seq_one_letter_code
_entity_poly.pdbx_strand_id
1 'polypeptide(L)'
;VVDMSLPTGVKLERSAGGASSTQAAAKMLAEAKFPVILNGAGAILSGAVETSVKLAERLSAPVCCNYQHNDAFPGDHPLHMGPLGYNGSKAAMEAISKADVILALGTRLQRIP
;
A
#
# COMPACT_ATOMS: atom_id res chain seq x y z
N VAL A 1 0.24 -1.89 -39.71
CA VAL A 1 0.89 -2.49 -38.52
C VAL A 1 2.26 -1.87 -38.42
N VAL A 2 2.53 -1.11 -37.36
CA VAL A 2 3.88 -0.56 -37.14
C VAL A 2 4.66 -1.62 -36.40
N ASP A 3 5.66 -2.20 -37.06
CA ASP A 3 6.62 -3.10 -36.43
C ASP A 3 7.66 -2.22 -35.71
N MET A 4 7.64 -2.27 -34.38
CA MET A 4 8.55 -1.50 -33.54
C MET A 4 9.02 -2.41 -32.42
N SER A 5 10.33 -2.65 -32.36
CA SER A 5 10.95 -3.41 -31.28
C SER A 5 10.87 -2.59 -29.99
N LEU A 6 10.10 -3.08 -29.00
CA LEU A 6 10.11 -2.49 -27.67
C LEU A 6 11.48 -2.72 -27.02
N PRO A 7 12.06 -1.69 -26.38
CA PRO A 7 13.29 -1.87 -25.63
C PRO A 7 13.07 -2.90 -24.51
N THR A 8 14.08 -3.73 -24.28
CA THR A 8 14.06 -4.74 -23.21
C THR A 8 13.87 -4.03 -21.87
N GLY A 9 12.84 -4.43 -21.11
CA GLY A 9 12.55 -3.82 -19.82
C GLY A 9 13.73 -3.94 -18.86
N VAL A 10 14.05 -2.86 -18.15
CA VAL A 10 15.09 -2.88 -17.11
C VAL A 10 14.52 -3.56 -15.88
N LYS A 11 15.12 -4.69 -15.48
CA LYS A 11 14.81 -5.35 -14.22
C LYS A 11 15.65 -4.71 -13.11
N LEU A 12 15.00 -3.86 -12.31
CA LEU A 12 15.64 -3.25 -11.14
C LEU A 12 15.73 -4.27 -10.00
N GLU A 13 16.91 -4.40 -9.41
CA GLU A 13 17.06 -5.13 -8.16
C GLU A 13 16.37 -4.36 -7.02
N ARG A 14 15.72 -5.10 -6.13
CA ARG A 14 14.99 -4.53 -5.00
C ARG A 14 15.89 -4.55 -3.78
N SER A 15 16.11 -3.38 -3.18
CA SER A 15 16.76 -3.31 -1.87
C SER A 15 15.81 -3.80 -0.77
N ALA A 16 16.32 -4.60 0.16
CA ALA A 16 15.55 -5.07 1.32
C ALA A 16 15.25 -3.96 2.36
N GLY A 17 15.80 -2.75 2.16
CA GLY A 17 15.83 -1.71 3.17
C GLY A 17 16.88 -1.99 4.25
N GLY A 18 17.23 -0.97 5.04
CA GLY A 18 18.16 -1.14 6.15
C GLY A 18 17.51 -1.89 7.31
N ALA A 19 18.20 -2.90 7.86
CA ALA A 19 17.67 -3.76 8.94
C ALA A 19 17.23 -2.98 10.19
N SER A 20 17.95 -1.91 10.55
CA SER A 20 17.57 -1.02 11.65
C SER A 20 16.27 -0.26 11.35
N SER A 21 16.12 0.25 10.13
CA SER A 21 14.92 0.97 9.70
C SER A 21 13.69 0.08 9.63
N THR A 22 13.81 -1.14 9.11
CA THR A 22 12.70 -2.10 9.09
C THR A 22 12.30 -2.56 10.49
N GLN A 23 13.27 -2.78 11.38
CA GLN A 23 12.98 -3.10 12.78
C GLN A 23 12.25 -1.95 13.51
N ALA A 24 12.66 -0.70 13.27
CA ALA A 24 12.01 0.46 13.85
C ALA A 24 10.57 0.64 13.34
N ALA A 25 10.35 0.46 12.03
CA ALA A 25 9.01 0.51 11.44
C ALA A 25 8.11 -0.61 11.99
N ALA A 26 8.62 -1.84 12.11
CA ALA A 26 7.87 -2.96 12.68
C ALA A 26 7.47 -2.68 14.13
N LYS A 27 8.35 -2.09 14.94
CA LYS A 27 8.04 -1.68 16.31
C LYS A 27 6.92 -0.64 16.35
N MET A 28 7.02 0.41 15.51
CA MET A 28 6.01 1.46 15.44
C MET A 28 4.63 0.91 15.04
N LEU A 29 4.58 -0.02 14.08
CA LEU A 29 3.33 -0.66 13.68
C LEU A 29 2.75 -1.57 14.75
N ALA A 30 3.61 -2.26 15.53
CA ALA A 30 3.17 -3.13 16.61
C ALA A 30 2.64 -2.37 17.84
N GLU A 31 3.14 -1.15 18.08
CA GLU A 31 2.73 -0.29 19.20
C GLU A 31 1.57 0.67 18.82
N ALA A 32 1.22 0.75 17.53
CA ALA A 32 0.14 1.59 17.02
C ALA A 32 -1.22 1.14 17.55
N LYS A 33 -2.05 2.11 17.94
CA LYS A 33 -3.43 1.87 18.37
C LYS A 33 -4.39 1.74 17.18
N PHE A 34 -4.12 2.46 16.10
CA PHE A 34 -4.92 2.42 14.89
C PHE A 34 -4.03 2.51 13.63
N PRO A 35 -3.23 1.46 13.35
CA PRO A 35 -2.39 1.43 12.16
C PRO A 35 -3.24 1.31 10.89
N VAL A 36 -2.89 2.05 9.85
CA VAL A 36 -3.53 1.97 8.53
C VAL A 36 -2.47 1.69 7.47
N ILE A 37 -2.78 0.79 6.54
CA ILE A 37 -1.90 0.53 5.38
C ILE A 37 -2.43 1.30 4.18
N LEU A 38 -1.55 2.02 3.48
CA LEU A 38 -1.85 2.69 2.22
C LEU A 38 -1.05 2.06 1.09
N ASN A 39 -1.73 1.24 0.29
CA ASN A 39 -1.13 0.54 -0.84
C ASN A 39 -1.12 1.41 -2.10
N GLY A 40 0.01 1.41 -2.81
CA GLY A 40 0.16 2.03 -4.11
C GLY A 40 0.60 1.04 -5.20
N ALA A 41 0.88 1.58 -6.38
CA ALA A 41 1.35 0.84 -7.56
C ALA A 41 2.51 -0.11 -7.27
N GLY A 42 3.44 0.31 -6.41
CA GLY A 42 4.62 -0.47 -6.04
C GLY A 42 4.29 -1.80 -5.37
N ALA A 43 3.15 -1.92 -4.67
CA ALA A 43 2.71 -3.19 -4.11
C ALA A 43 2.37 -4.21 -5.21
N ILE A 44 1.74 -3.75 -6.30
CA ILE A 44 1.42 -4.56 -7.47
C ILE A 44 2.69 -4.89 -8.25
N LEU A 45 3.49 -3.87 -8.57
CA LEU A 45 4.73 -4.01 -9.36
C LEU A 45 5.80 -4.88 -8.67
N SER A 46 5.71 -5.02 -7.35
CA SER A 46 6.59 -5.90 -6.57
C SER A 46 6.05 -7.31 -6.38
N GLY A 47 4.77 -7.57 -6.71
CA GLY A 47 4.08 -8.82 -6.41
C GLY A 47 3.74 -8.98 -4.92
N ALA A 48 3.65 -7.87 -4.17
CA ALA A 48 3.49 -7.86 -2.73
C ALA A 48 2.03 -7.84 -2.26
N VAL A 49 1.03 -7.97 -3.15
CA VAL A 49 -0.40 -7.92 -2.79
C VAL A 49 -0.74 -8.97 -1.73
N GLU A 50 -0.35 -10.23 -1.92
CA GLU A 50 -0.61 -11.30 -0.94
C GLU A 50 0.15 -11.07 0.38
N THR A 51 1.38 -10.57 0.31
CA THR A 51 2.17 -10.20 1.50
C THR A 51 1.50 -9.06 2.27
N SER A 52 0.91 -8.09 1.56
CA SER A 52 0.14 -7.01 2.16
C SER A 52 -1.12 -7.51 2.86
N VAL A 53 -1.80 -8.52 2.31
CA VAL A 53 -2.96 -9.16 2.97
C VAL A 53 -2.52 -9.77 4.30
N LYS A 54 -1.48 -10.60 4.29
CA LYS A 54 -0.95 -11.23 5.50
C LYS A 54 -0.53 -10.21 6.56
N LEU A 55 0.08 -9.09 6.13
CA LEU A 55 0.46 -8.01 7.03
C LEU A 55 -0.77 -7.29 7.62
N ALA A 56 -1.77 -6.98 6.79
CA ALA A 56 -3.02 -6.35 7.22
C ALA A 56 -3.76 -7.22 8.24
N GLU A 57 -3.91 -8.52 7.97
CA GLU A 57 -4.54 -9.48 8.88
C GLU A 57 -3.78 -9.55 10.22
N ARG A 58 -2.45 -9.64 10.18
CA ARG A 58 -1.61 -9.72 11.38
C ARG A 58 -1.73 -8.48 12.26
N LEU A 59 -1.86 -7.30 11.65
CA LEU A 59 -2.03 -6.04 12.36
C LEU A 59 -3.51 -5.73 12.67
N SER A 60 -4.44 -6.52 12.12
CA SER A 60 -5.86 -6.15 12.03
C SER A 60 -6.07 -4.73 11.49
N ALA A 61 -5.20 -4.33 10.56
CA ALA A 61 -5.12 -2.96 10.05
C ALA A 61 -6.02 -2.78 8.82
N PRO A 62 -6.88 -1.76 8.78
CA PRO A 62 -7.59 -1.40 7.56
C PRO A 62 -6.61 -1.00 6.45
N VAL A 63 -6.96 -1.31 5.21
CA VAL A 63 -6.14 -1.06 4.02
C VAL A 63 -6.86 -0.13 3.06
N CYS A 64 -6.22 1.00 2.78
CA CYS A 64 -6.62 1.94 1.75
C CYS A 64 -5.77 1.71 0.50
N CYS A 65 -6.37 1.86 -0.68
CA CYS A 65 -5.64 1.80 -1.95
C CYS A 65 -5.49 3.21 -2.51
N ASN A 66 -4.38 3.51 -3.18
CA ASN A 66 -4.26 4.74 -3.93
C ASN A 66 -5.32 4.78 -5.04
N TYR A 67 -5.93 5.94 -5.30
CA TYR A 67 -7.10 6.08 -6.18
C TYR A 67 -6.96 5.40 -7.56
N GLN A 68 -5.76 5.43 -8.14
CA GLN A 68 -5.46 4.88 -9.47
C GLN A 68 -5.00 3.41 -9.45
N HIS A 69 -4.91 2.79 -8.26
CA HIS A 69 -4.33 1.46 -8.06
C HIS A 69 -5.20 0.67 -7.07
N ASN A 70 -6.50 0.58 -7.37
CA ASN A 70 -7.49 -0.11 -6.53
C ASN A 70 -7.30 -1.63 -6.51
N ASP A 71 -6.53 -2.14 -7.46
CA ASP A 71 -6.06 -3.51 -7.56
C ASP A 71 -4.88 -3.83 -6.62
N ALA A 72 -4.40 -2.84 -5.85
CA ALA A 72 -3.31 -3.04 -4.89
C ALA A 72 -3.74 -3.76 -3.60
N PHE A 73 -5.01 -4.15 -3.48
CA PHE A 73 -5.54 -4.99 -2.41
C PHE A 73 -6.83 -5.70 -2.87
N PRO A 74 -7.16 -6.91 -2.38
CA PRO A 74 -8.38 -7.60 -2.79
C PRO A 74 -9.63 -6.81 -2.39
N GLY A 75 -10.49 -6.53 -3.37
CA GLY A 75 -11.62 -5.62 -3.21
C GLY A 75 -12.72 -6.13 -2.26
N ASP A 76 -12.82 -7.44 -2.12
CA ASP A 76 -13.78 -8.21 -1.32
C ASP A 76 -13.28 -8.51 0.11
N HIS A 77 -12.03 -8.17 0.41
CA HIS A 77 -11.44 -8.45 1.72
C HIS A 77 -12.05 -7.55 2.81
N PRO A 78 -12.37 -8.08 4.01
CA PRO A 78 -13.05 -7.31 5.07
C PRO A 78 -12.27 -6.09 5.59
N LEU A 79 -10.93 -6.12 5.49
CA LEU A 79 -10.07 -4.99 5.84
C LEU A 79 -9.93 -3.94 4.73
N HIS A 80 -10.52 -4.14 3.54
CA HIS A 80 -10.42 -3.21 2.44
C HIS A 80 -11.33 -1.98 2.65
N MET A 81 -10.72 -0.80 2.68
CA MET A 81 -11.44 0.47 2.84
C MET A 81 -11.71 1.18 1.51
N GLY A 82 -11.17 0.68 0.39
CA GLY A 82 -11.35 1.28 -0.94
C GLY A 82 -10.30 2.34 -1.34
N PRO A 83 -10.51 3.01 -2.48
CA PRO A 83 -9.65 4.09 -2.98
C PRO A 83 -9.59 5.28 -2.01
N LEU A 84 -8.40 5.75 -1.65
CA LEU A 84 -8.20 7.01 -0.96
C LEU A 84 -8.27 8.18 -1.96
N GLY A 85 -9.09 9.19 -1.65
CA GLY A 85 -9.21 10.40 -2.47
C GLY A 85 -10.58 11.08 -2.33
N TYR A 86 -10.69 12.33 -2.80
CA TYR A 86 -11.93 13.11 -2.72
C TYR A 86 -13.13 12.44 -3.42
N ASN A 87 -12.89 11.85 -4.59
CA ASN A 87 -13.87 11.06 -5.33
C ASN A 87 -13.79 9.55 -5.00
N GLY A 88 -13.04 9.18 -3.96
CA GLY A 88 -12.81 7.80 -3.55
C GLY A 88 -13.77 7.36 -2.46
N SER A 89 -13.27 6.48 -1.59
CA SER A 89 -13.98 5.96 -0.45
C SER A 89 -13.93 6.91 0.73
N LYS A 90 -15.11 7.24 1.26
CA LYS A 90 -15.23 7.96 2.53
C LYS A 90 -14.66 7.15 3.70
N ALA A 91 -14.80 5.82 3.68
CA ALA A 91 -14.24 4.96 4.71
C ALA A 91 -12.70 5.03 4.72
N ALA A 92 -12.07 5.08 3.54
CA ALA A 92 -10.63 5.26 3.44
C ALA A 92 -10.17 6.62 3.99
N MET A 93 -10.90 7.69 3.68
CA MET A 93 -10.65 9.04 4.22
C MET A 93 -10.74 9.07 5.74
N GLU A 94 -11.80 8.49 6.31
CA GLU A 94 -12.00 8.44 7.75
C GLU A 94 -10.96 7.56 8.47
N ALA A 95 -10.58 6.43 7.87
CA ALA A 95 -9.55 5.55 8.43
C ALA A 95 -8.19 6.26 8.49
N ILE A 96 -7.77 6.87 7.38
CA ILE A 96 -6.52 7.65 7.32
C ILE A 96 -6.53 8.80 8.33
N SER A 97 -7.65 9.52 8.46
CA SER A 97 -7.76 10.64 9.41
C SER A 97 -7.67 10.22 10.87
N LYS A 98 -8.01 8.96 11.21
CA LYS A 98 -7.93 8.42 12.57
C LYS A 98 -6.61 7.68 12.85
N ALA A 99 -5.80 7.46 11.82
CA ALA A 99 -4.56 6.72 11.92
C ALA A 99 -3.55 7.44 12.82
N ASP A 100 -2.99 6.72 13.77
CA ASP A 100 -1.81 7.18 14.52
C ASP A 100 -0.50 6.78 13.80
N VAL A 101 -0.54 5.70 13.01
CA VAL A 101 0.56 5.27 12.14
C VAL A 101 0.02 4.87 10.78
N ILE A 102 0.66 5.35 9.71
CA ILE A 102 0.35 4.96 8.33
C ILE A 102 1.56 4.26 7.70
N LEU A 103 1.37 3.02 7.25
CA LEU A 103 2.33 2.32 6.40
C LEU A 103 2.07 2.64 4.94
N ALA A 104 2.87 3.54 4.37
CA ALA A 104 2.86 3.86 2.95
C ALA A 104 3.60 2.78 2.14
N LEU A 105 2.86 1.78 1.63
CA LEU A 105 3.44 0.63 0.94
C LEU A 105 3.41 0.82 -0.59
N GLY A 106 4.59 0.98 -1.20
CA GLY A 106 4.71 1.06 -2.66
C GLY A 106 4.00 2.28 -3.27
N THR A 107 3.82 3.35 -2.50
CA THR A 107 3.17 4.58 -2.94
C THR A 107 4.14 5.76 -2.96
N ARG A 108 3.91 6.69 -3.89
CA ARG A 108 4.66 7.96 -3.98
C ARG A 108 4.01 9.09 -3.17
N LEU A 109 2.89 8.81 -2.51
CA LEU A 109 2.08 9.79 -1.79
C LEU A 109 1.56 10.95 -2.64
N GLN A 110 1.64 10.82 -3.98
CA GLN A 110 1.09 11.80 -4.91
C GLN A 110 -0.42 11.61 -5.00
N ARG A 111 -1.17 12.72 -4.99
CA ARG A 111 -2.65 12.76 -5.11
C ARG A 111 -3.39 12.18 -3.90
N ILE A 112 -2.78 12.22 -2.73
CA ILE A 112 -3.50 12.03 -1.45
C ILE A 112 -4.12 13.39 -1.07
N PRO A 113 -5.41 13.44 -0.68
CA PRO A 113 -6.10 14.67 -0.30
C PRO A 113 -5.58 15.29 1.00
#